data_AF-A0A4Q6FZ31-F1
#
_entry.id   AF-A0A4Q6FZ31-F1
#
_cell.length_a   1.000
_cell.length_b   1.000
_cell.length_c   1.000
_cell.angle_alpha   90.00
_cell.angle_beta   90.00
_cell.angle_gamma   90.00
#
_symmetry.space_group_name_H-M   'P 1'
#
loop_
_entity.id
_entity.type
_entity.pdbx_description
1 polymer ?
#
loop_
_entity_poly.entity_id
_entity_poly.type
_entity_poly.pdbx_seq_one_letter_code
_entity_poly.pdbx_strand_id
1 'polypeptide(L)'
;MADDWVLLISCEHGGNKIPREYNEYVTDEVSGLLNTHRGWDKGALTMAKEISRTENAPLYFTEISRLVVDCNRSITHKNCYGPSFRDLPKETKEQIASDFYFPYRSSVIEGIERIRKAGKKVFHCSFHSFTPVMDGEVRNADFGLLYDPSRASEKKWADVFMEEIA
;
A
#
# COMPACT_ATOMS: atom_id res chain seq x y z
N MET A 1 24.49 -1.62 -14.83
CA MET A 1 24.10 -1.57 -13.40
C MET A 1 22.57 -1.67 -13.24
N ALA A 2 21.78 -1.15 -14.19
CA ALA A 2 20.32 -1.31 -14.23
C ALA A 2 19.84 -2.70 -14.73
N ASP A 3 20.65 -3.41 -15.52
CA ASP A 3 20.23 -4.62 -16.29
C ASP A 3 19.86 -5.87 -15.45
N ASP A 4 19.99 -5.78 -14.13
CA ASP A 4 19.76 -6.89 -13.21
C ASP A 4 18.58 -6.65 -12.24
N TRP A 5 18.04 -5.43 -12.19
CA TRP A 5 16.90 -5.09 -11.34
C TRP A 5 15.61 -5.06 -12.15
N VAL A 6 14.56 -5.66 -11.62
CA VAL A 6 13.21 -5.57 -12.18
C VAL A 6 12.33 -4.81 -11.19
N LEU A 7 11.70 -3.75 -11.68
CA LEU A 7 10.72 -2.98 -10.92
C LEU A 7 9.48 -3.83 -10.67
N LEU A 8 9.01 -3.86 -9.43
CA LEU A 8 7.71 -4.38 -9.04
C LEU A 8 6.99 -3.31 -8.23
N ILE A 9 5.73 -3.06 -8.57
CA ILE A 9 4.96 -1.97 -7.97
C ILE A 9 3.86 -2.55 -7.09
N SER A 10 3.67 -1.96 -5.90
CA SER A 10 2.51 -2.22 -5.07
C SER A 10 1.75 -0.94 -4.70
N CYS A 11 0.45 -1.06 -4.41
CA CYS A 11 -0.38 0.01 -3.87
C CYS A 11 -1.43 -0.56 -2.90
N GLU A 12 -1.11 -0.50 -1.61
CA GLU A 12 -1.87 -1.10 -0.52
C GLU A 12 -3.14 -0.31 -0.18
N HIS A 13 -3.18 0.98 -0.48
CA HIS A 13 -4.27 1.90 -0.11
C HIS A 13 -4.93 2.51 -1.34
N GLY A 14 -5.03 1.75 -2.43
CA GLY A 14 -5.42 2.24 -3.75
C GLY A 14 -6.91 2.59 -3.94
N GLY A 15 -7.77 2.26 -2.97
CA GLY A 15 -9.19 2.56 -3.02
C GLY A 15 -9.85 2.51 -1.65
N ASN A 16 -11.08 2.98 -1.59
CA ASN A 16 -11.88 3.06 -0.38
C ASN A 16 -13.15 2.20 -0.44
N LYS A 17 -13.14 1.09 -1.18
CA LYS A 17 -14.30 0.20 -1.28
C LYS A 17 -14.51 -0.56 0.03
N ILE A 18 -15.76 -0.64 0.48
CA ILE A 18 -16.20 -1.59 1.50
C ILE A 18 -16.92 -2.73 0.75
N PRO A 19 -16.51 -4.01 0.90
CA PRO A 19 -17.25 -5.13 0.32
C PRO A 19 -18.67 -5.16 0.88
N ARG A 20 -19.65 -5.49 0.03
CA ARG A 20 -21.08 -5.36 0.33
C ARG A 20 -21.50 -6.15 1.56
N GLU A 21 -20.90 -7.32 1.74
CA GLU A 21 -21.08 -8.23 2.87
C GLU A 21 -20.69 -7.62 4.22
N TYR A 22 -19.90 -6.53 4.25
CA TYR A 22 -19.53 -5.82 5.47
C TYR A 22 -20.22 -4.46 5.64
N ASN A 23 -21.21 -4.14 4.81
CA ASN A 23 -21.92 -2.86 4.90
C ASN A 23 -22.62 -2.66 6.25
N GLU A 24 -23.05 -3.74 6.91
CA GLU A 24 -23.66 -3.67 8.24
C GLU A 24 -22.70 -3.18 9.34
N TYR A 25 -21.39 -3.28 9.12
CA TYR A 25 -20.37 -2.83 10.06
C TYR A 25 -19.92 -1.38 9.81
N VAL A 26 -20.47 -0.71 8.79
CA VAL A 26 -20.16 0.68 8.47
C VAL A 26 -20.95 1.60 9.41
N THR A 27 -20.27 2.10 10.44
CA THR A 27 -20.81 3.12 11.35
C THR A 27 -20.71 4.52 10.73
N ASP A 28 -21.36 5.51 11.35
CA ASP A 28 -21.21 6.93 10.96
C ASP A 28 -19.74 7.39 11.00
N GLU A 29 -18.97 6.89 11.97
CA GLU A 29 -17.53 7.14 12.03
C GLU A 29 -16.82 6.59 10.78
N VAL A 30 -17.02 5.31 10.44
CA VAL A 30 -16.40 4.69 9.26
C VAL A 30 -16.80 5.44 7.99
N SER A 31 -18.08 5.76 7.85
CA SER A 31 -18.63 6.52 6.72
C SER A 31 -17.95 7.88 6.56
N GLY A 32 -17.80 8.62 7.66
CA GLY A 32 -17.12 9.92 7.69
C GLY A 32 -15.63 9.85 7.33
N LEU A 33 -14.98 8.70 7.55
CA LEU A 33 -13.57 8.50 7.25
C LEU A 33 -13.29 8.00 5.83
N LEU A 34 -14.27 7.36 5.19
CA LEU A 34 -14.08 6.58 3.96
C LEU A 34 -13.51 7.42 2.80
N ASN A 35 -13.94 8.68 2.69
CA ASN A 35 -13.49 9.60 1.63
C ASN A 35 -12.30 10.50 2.05
N THR A 36 -11.65 10.19 3.17
CA THR A 36 -10.48 10.90 3.69
C THR A 36 -9.21 10.08 3.50
N HIS A 37 -8.05 10.67 3.83
CA HIS A 37 -6.75 9.96 3.86
C HIS A 37 -6.73 8.78 4.85
N ARG A 38 -7.71 8.68 5.77
CA ARG A 38 -7.87 7.53 6.66
C ARG A 38 -8.52 6.34 5.97
N GLY A 39 -9.30 6.56 4.91
CA GLY A 39 -9.93 5.49 4.12
C GLY A 39 -9.01 4.90 3.04
N TRP A 40 -8.20 5.75 2.41
CA TRP A 40 -7.38 5.40 1.26
C TRP A 40 -6.40 6.53 0.90
N ASP A 41 -5.49 6.24 -0.02
CA ASP A 41 -4.49 7.16 -0.54
C ASP A 41 -4.95 7.74 -1.88
N LYS A 42 -5.51 8.96 -1.82
CA LYS A 42 -6.05 9.66 -2.99
C LYS A 42 -4.98 9.85 -4.06
N GLY A 43 -5.23 9.28 -5.24
CA GLY A 43 -4.35 9.43 -6.41
C GLY A 43 -3.15 8.47 -6.44
N ALA A 44 -2.85 7.74 -5.36
CA ALA A 44 -1.73 6.81 -5.31
C ALA A 44 -1.85 5.69 -6.36
N LEU A 45 -3.03 5.08 -6.47
CA LEU A 45 -3.27 4.04 -7.48
C LEU A 45 -3.24 4.58 -8.92
N THR A 46 -3.68 5.82 -9.12
CA THR A 46 -3.59 6.48 -10.44
C THR A 46 -2.13 6.61 -10.86
N MET A 47 -1.28 7.14 -9.98
CA MET A 47 0.16 7.26 -10.22
C MET A 47 0.81 5.89 -10.42
N ALA A 48 0.50 4.90 -9.56
CA ALA A 48 1.06 3.55 -9.67
C ALA A 48 0.72 2.88 -11.01
N LYS A 49 -0.51 3.08 -11.52
CA LYS A 49 -0.94 2.59 -12.84
C LYS A 49 -0.17 3.25 -13.98
N GLU A 50 0.08 4.55 -13.92
CA GLU A 50 0.85 5.27 -14.95
C GLU A 50 2.32 4.84 -14.98
N ILE A 51 2.96 4.70 -13.81
CA ILE A 51 4.35 4.22 -13.72
C ILE A 51 4.44 2.76 -14.19
N SER A 52 3.50 1.90 -13.76
CA SER A 52 3.45 0.50 -14.22
C SER A 52 3.38 0.38 -15.74
N ARG A 53 2.57 1.21 -16.40
CA ARG A 53 2.46 1.26 -17.87
C ARG A 53 3.75 1.75 -18.52
N THR A 54 4.32 2.82 -17.99
CA THR A 54 5.52 3.46 -18.55
C THR A 54 6.74 2.54 -18.46
N GLU A 55 6.93 1.90 -17.31
CA GLU A 55 8.07 1.02 -17.02
C GLU A 55 7.81 -0.44 -17.42
N ASN A 56 6.63 -0.76 -17.93
CA ASN A 56 6.18 -2.13 -18.19
C ASN A 56 6.40 -3.06 -16.96
N ALA A 57 6.10 -2.55 -15.77
CA ALA A 57 6.34 -3.22 -14.50
C ALA A 57 5.05 -3.86 -13.95
N PRO A 58 5.12 -5.06 -13.33
CA PRO A 58 3.97 -5.66 -12.67
C PRO A 58 3.48 -4.77 -11.52
N LEU A 59 2.16 -4.54 -11.48
CA LEU A 59 1.47 -3.77 -10.46
C LEU A 59 0.51 -4.65 -9.68
N TYR A 60 0.62 -4.60 -8.36
CA TYR A 60 -0.27 -5.27 -7.40
C TYR A 60 -0.96 -4.22 -6.55
N PHE A 61 -2.29 -4.24 -6.49
CA PHE A 61 -3.03 -3.23 -5.73
C PHE A 61 -4.29 -3.82 -5.11
N THR A 62 -4.79 -3.13 -4.10
CA THR A 62 -6.13 -3.34 -3.58
C THR A 62 -6.92 -2.04 -3.64
N GLU A 63 -8.21 -2.16 -3.93
CA GLU A 63 -9.15 -1.05 -3.86
C GLU A 63 -10.03 -1.13 -2.60
N ILE A 64 -9.80 -2.13 -1.74
CA ILE A 64 -10.46 -2.25 -0.44
C ILE A 64 -9.89 -1.20 0.50
N SER A 65 -10.79 -0.49 1.17
CA SER A 65 -10.44 0.52 2.16
C SER A 65 -9.55 -0.07 3.24
N ARG A 66 -8.49 0.64 3.61
CA ARG A 66 -7.64 0.28 4.75
C ARG A 66 -8.38 0.25 6.10
N LEU A 67 -9.60 0.81 6.14
CA LEU A 67 -10.50 0.70 7.29
C LEU A 67 -11.04 -0.71 7.47
N VAL A 68 -11.23 -1.48 6.39
CA VAL A 68 -11.62 -2.90 6.47
C VAL A 68 -10.43 -3.71 6.95
N VAL A 69 -9.30 -3.64 6.22
CA VAL A 69 -8.03 -4.24 6.60
C VAL A 69 -6.87 -3.52 5.92
N ASP A 70 -5.86 -3.13 6.69
CA ASP A 70 -4.68 -2.41 6.22
C ASP A 70 -3.60 -3.42 5.79
N CYS A 71 -3.52 -3.65 4.46
CA CYS A 71 -2.55 -4.54 3.84
C CYS A 71 -1.08 -4.10 4.02
N ASN A 72 -0.83 -2.86 4.46
CA ASN A 72 0.51 -2.34 4.76
C ASN A 72 0.90 -2.52 6.24
N ARG A 73 0.13 -3.27 7.03
CA ARG A 73 0.43 -3.59 8.44
C ARG A 73 0.49 -5.08 8.66
N SER A 74 1.25 -5.52 9.65
CA SER A 74 1.16 -6.90 10.13
C SER A 74 -0.26 -7.19 10.62
N ILE A 75 -0.77 -8.39 10.35
CA ILE A 75 -2.14 -8.79 10.72
C ILE A 75 -2.43 -8.69 12.22
N THR A 76 -1.39 -8.81 13.05
CA THR A 76 -1.46 -8.69 14.52
C THR A 76 -1.36 -7.24 15.01
N HIS A 77 -1.15 -6.27 14.12
CA HIS A 77 -1.01 -4.86 14.49
C HIS A 77 -2.35 -4.31 14.98
N LYS A 78 -2.34 -3.56 16.10
CA LYS A 78 -3.56 -3.00 16.74
C LYS A 78 -4.42 -2.10 15.84
N ASN A 79 -3.84 -1.58 14.77
CA ASN A 79 -4.49 -0.73 13.76
C ASN A 79 -4.51 -1.40 12.37
N CYS A 80 -4.39 -2.72 12.29
CA CYS A 80 -4.59 -3.45 11.03
C CYS A 80 -6.06 -3.36 10.57
N TYR A 81 -7.00 -3.24 11.51
CA TYR A 81 -8.41 -3.00 11.24
C TYR A 81 -8.79 -1.58 11.69
N GLY A 82 -9.67 -0.92 10.95
CA GLY A 82 -10.18 0.41 11.25
C GLY A 82 -11.21 0.44 12.39
N PRO A 83 -11.79 1.61 12.69
CA PRO A 83 -12.93 1.72 13.60
C PRO A 83 -14.06 0.76 13.19
N SER A 84 -14.84 0.27 14.17
CA SER A 84 -15.81 -0.83 14.09
C SER A 84 -15.23 -2.19 13.65
N PHE A 85 -14.44 -2.25 12.58
CA PHE A 85 -13.80 -3.46 12.07
C PHE A 85 -12.85 -4.11 13.09
N ARG A 86 -12.14 -3.30 13.89
CA ARG A 86 -11.22 -3.79 14.93
C ARG A 86 -11.91 -4.58 16.04
N ASP A 87 -13.15 -4.23 16.34
CA ASP A 87 -13.94 -4.79 17.46
C ASP A 87 -14.82 -5.97 17.01
N LEU A 88 -14.76 -6.34 15.72
CA LEU A 88 -15.46 -7.49 15.20
C LEU A 88 -15.01 -8.80 15.87
N PRO A 89 -15.90 -9.82 15.91
CA PRO A 89 -15.54 -11.17 16.29
C PRO A 89 -14.31 -11.67 15.55
N LYS A 90 -13.57 -12.56 16.19
CA LYS A 90 -12.32 -13.09 15.63
C LYS A 90 -12.57 -13.77 14.29
N GLU A 91 -13.66 -14.53 14.19
CA GLU A 91 -14.08 -15.28 13.02
C GLU A 91 -14.33 -14.35 11.82
N THR A 92 -14.99 -13.21 12.04
CA THR A 92 -15.24 -12.19 11.00
C THR A 92 -13.96 -11.49 10.55
N LYS A 93 -12.98 -11.31 11.44
CA LYS A 93 -11.65 -10.81 11.06
C LYS A 93 -10.84 -11.84 10.29
N GLU A 94 -10.94 -13.12 10.63
CA GLU A 94 -10.26 -14.22 9.92
C GLU A 94 -10.79 -14.41 8.49
N GLN A 95 -12.09 -14.63 8.32
CA GLN A 95 -12.93 -13.71 7.55
C GLN A 95 -12.30 -12.82 6.46
N ILE A 96 -12.34 -11.52 6.79
CA ILE A 96 -11.74 -10.40 6.07
C ILE A 96 -10.28 -10.67 5.67
N ALA A 97 -9.49 -11.26 6.57
CA ALA A 97 -8.09 -11.52 6.30
C ALA A 97 -7.91 -12.55 5.17
N SER A 98 -8.71 -13.61 5.17
CA SER A 98 -8.75 -14.62 4.12
C SER A 98 -9.16 -14.04 2.78
N ASP A 99 -10.12 -13.12 2.76
CA ASP A 99 -10.70 -12.61 1.52
C ASP A 99 -9.88 -11.48 0.89
N PHE A 100 -9.23 -10.63 1.70
CA PHE A 100 -8.57 -9.41 1.19
C PHE A 100 -7.10 -9.28 1.57
N TYR A 101 -6.72 -9.65 2.80
CA TYR A 101 -5.36 -9.44 3.29
C TYR A 101 -4.37 -10.46 2.72
N PHE A 102 -4.63 -11.75 2.91
CA PHE A 102 -3.74 -12.81 2.46
C PHE A 102 -3.65 -12.88 0.94
N PRO A 103 -4.76 -12.80 0.16
CA PRO A 103 -4.67 -12.84 -1.30
C PRO A 103 -3.83 -11.70 -1.87
N TYR A 104 -4.01 -10.47 -1.37
CA TYR A 104 -3.19 -9.33 -1.78
C TYR A 104 -1.71 -9.59 -1.48
N ARG A 105 -1.35 -9.90 -0.23
CA ARG A 105 0.05 -10.07 0.16
C ARG A 105 0.72 -11.26 -0.53
N SER A 106 0.01 -12.36 -0.70
CA SER A 106 0.49 -13.52 -1.44
C SER A 106 0.77 -13.16 -2.90
N SER A 107 -0.12 -12.39 -3.56
CA SER A 107 0.11 -11.98 -4.95
C SER A 107 1.38 -11.16 -5.14
N VAL A 108 1.69 -10.25 -4.21
CA VAL A 108 2.93 -9.46 -4.19
C VAL A 108 4.13 -10.38 -3.99
N ILE A 109 4.09 -11.27 -3.00
CA ILE A 109 5.17 -12.22 -2.70
C ILE A 109 5.42 -13.14 -3.90
N GLU A 110 4.38 -13.67 -4.54
CA GLU A 110 4.50 -14.49 -5.73
C GLU A 110 5.12 -13.71 -6.90
N GLY A 111 4.80 -12.43 -7.05
CA GLY A 111 5.45 -11.54 -8.01
C GLY A 111 6.96 -11.43 -7.78
N ILE A 112 7.35 -11.16 -6.54
CA ILE A 112 8.75 -11.08 -6.10
C ILE A 112 9.46 -12.40 -6.38
N GLU A 113 8.87 -13.52 -5.99
CA GLU A 113 9.47 -14.85 -6.17
C GLU A 113 9.60 -15.26 -7.64
N ARG A 114 8.66 -14.86 -8.52
CA ARG A 114 8.80 -15.08 -9.97
C ARG A 114 10.02 -14.38 -10.55
N ILE A 115 10.26 -13.12 -10.17
CA ILE A 115 11.44 -12.36 -10.61
C ILE A 115 12.72 -13.00 -10.08
N ARG A 116 12.75 -13.37 -8.79
CA ARG A 116 13.92 -14.02 -8.18
C ARG A 116 14.26 -15.36 -8.83
N LYS A 117 13.25 -16.18 -9.16
CA LYS A 117 13.43 -17.46 -9.87
C LYS A 117 13.98 -17.30 -11.28
N ALA A 118 13.76 -16.15 -11.91
CA ALA A 118 14.39 -15.80 -13.19
C ALA A 118 15.84 -15.30 -13.05
N GLY A 119 16.43 -15.36 -11.85
CA GLY A 119 17.80 -14.94 -11.57
C GLY A 119 17.98 -13.42 -11.49
N LYS A 120 16.89 -12.65 -11.37
CA LYS A 120 16.89 -11.19 -11.32
C LYS A 120 16.73 -10.67 -9.89
N LYS A 121 17.22 -9.45 -9.65
CA LYS A 121 16.99 -8.69 -8.41
C LYS A 121 15.66 -7.94 -8.51
N VAL A 122 14.98 -7.79 -7.37
CA VAL A 122 13.69 -7.10 -7.30
C VAL A 122 13.88 -5.72 -6.70
N PHE A 123 13.45 -4.69 -7.42
CA PHE A 123 13.28 -3.35 -6.88
C PHE A 123 11.78 -3.14 -6.63
N HIS A 124 11.35 -3.34 -5.38
CA HIS A 124 9.94 -3.22 -5.00
C HIS A 124 9.64 -1.79 -4.54
N CYS A 125 8.75 -1.10 -5.24
CA CYS A 125 8.26 0.23 -4.87
C CYS A 125 6.79 0.15 -4.48
N SER A 126 6.47 0.57 -3.26
CA SER A 126 5.09 0.80 -2.82
C SER A 126 4.72 2.26 -3.02
N PHE A 127 3.56 2.51 -3.63
CA PHE A 127 3.06 3.84 -3.94
C PHE A 127 1.97 4.26 -2.95
N HIS A 128 2.22 5.40 -2.31
CA HIS A 128 1.36 6.01 -1.30
C HIS A 128 1.20 7.51 -1.56
N SER A 129 0.14 8.09 -0.99
CA SER A 129 -0.08 9.54 -0.97
C SER A 129 -0.31 9.99 0.47
N PHE A 130 0.03 11.24 0.78
CA PHE A 130 -0.25 11.80 2.09
C PHE A 130 -1.03 13.10 1.97
N THR A 131 -1.81 13.41 3.01
CA THR A 131 -2.48 14.71 3.12
C THR A 131 -1.44 15.81 3.35
N PRO A 132 -1.56 16.97 2.67
CA PRO A 132 -0.64 18.09 2.83
C PRO A 132 -0.70 18.72 4.23
N VAL A 133 -1.82 18.56 4.94
CA VAL A 133 -1.96 18.97 6.34
C VAL A 133 -2.21 17.74 7.20
N MET A 134 -1.40 17.55 8.24
CA MET A 134 -1.60 16.52 9.25
C MET A 134 -1.55 17.17 10.64
N ASP A 135 -2.59 16.95 11.45
CA ASP A 135 -2.70 17.49 12.81
C ASP A 135 -2.52 19.03 12.91
N GLY A 136 -2.92 19.74 11.85
CA GLY A 136 -2.78 21.21 11.74
C GLY A 136 -1.43 21.69 11.19
N GLU A 137 -0.45 20.80 11.06
CA GLU A 137 0.87 21.09 10.51
C GLU A 137 0.88 20.91 8.98
N VAL A 138 1.38 21.92 8.27
CA VAL A 138 1.57 21.88 6.81
C VAL A 138 2.87 21.13 6.49
N ARG A 139 2.77 20.13 5.63
CA ARG A 139 3.91 19.37 5.10
C ARG A 139 4.39 20.02 3.81
N ASN A 140 5.60 20.58 3.84
CA ASN A 140 6.24 21.21 2.68
C ASN A 140 6.96 20.21 1.76
N ALA A 141 6.65 18.92 1.86
CA ALA A 141 7.21 17.90 0.98
C ALA A 141 6.21 17.61 -0.14
N ASP A 142 6.63 17.80 -1.39
CA ASP A 142 5.83 17.43 -2.56
C ASP A 142 5.91 15.92 -2.86
N PHE A 143 7.04 15.31 -2.51
CA PHE A 143 7.33 13.88 -2.66
C PHE A 143 8.21 13.38 -1.52
N GLY A 144 8.13 12.09 -1.19
CA GLY A 144 8.93 11.47 -0.13
C GLY A 144 9.38 10.06 -0.49
N LEU A 145 10.67 9.79 -0.33
CA LEU A 145 11.26 8.45 -0.43
C LEU A 145 11.39 7.86 0.96
N LEU A 146 10.59 6.84 1.25
CA LEU A 146 10.64 6.10 2.51
C LEU A 146 11.32 4.75 2.28
N TYR A 147 12.29 4.44 3.12
CA TYR A 147 13.06 3.21 3.06
C TYR A 147 13.62 2.83 4.43
N ASP A 148 14.13 1.61 4.57
CA ASP A 148 14.84 1.16 5.77
C ASP A 148 16.32 1.59 5.68
N PRO A 149 16.79 2.53 6.52
CA PRO A 149 18.15 3.06 6.44
C PRO A 149 19.23 2.01 6.77
N SER A 150 18.87 0.90 7.41
CA SER A 150 19.80 -0.21 7.64
C SER A 150 20.12 -1.00 6.36
N ARG A 151 19.34 -0.81 5.29
CA ARG A 151 19.51 -1.48 4.00
C ARG A 151 20.28 -0.58 3.04
N ALA A 152 21.59 -0.85 2.93
CA ALA A 152 22.50 -0.07 2.09
C ALA A 152 22.04 0.07 0.62
N SER A 153 21.39 -0.95 0.05
CA SER A 153 20.84 -0.88 -1.30
C SER A 153 19.69 0.11 -1.44
N GLU A 154 18.81 0.20 -0.43
CA GLU A 154 17.67 1.13 -0.47
C GLU A 154 18.17 2.57 -0.31
N LYS A 155 19.14 2.81 0.58
CA LYS A 155 19.82 4.10 0.69
C LYS A 155 20.43 4.53 -0.64
N LYS A 156 21.16 3.62 -1.31
CA LYS A 156 21.78 3.92 -2.61
C LYS A 156 20.74 4.29 -3.67
N TRP A 157 19.62 3.56 -3.74
CA TRP A 157 18.54 3.88 -4.65
C TRP A 157 17.89 5.23 -4.32
N ALA A 158 17.67 5.53 -3.04
CA ALA A 158 17.13 6.81 -2.62
C ALA A 158 18.05 7.98 -3.01
N ASP A 159 19.36 7.83 -2.81
CA ASP A 159 20.36 8.83 -3.21
C ASP A 159 20.28 9.08 -4.75
N VAL A 160 20.21 8.02 -5.56
CA VAL A 160 20.04 8.14 -7.04
C VAL A 160 18.73 8.82 -7.43
N PHE A 161 17.60 8.44 -6.81
CA PHE A 161 16.31 9.07 -7.12
C PHE A 161 16.32 10.56 -6.79
N MET A 162 16.93 10.95 -5.66
CA MET A 162 17.03 12.35 -5.26
C MET A 162 17.88 13.17 -6.23
N GLU A 163 18.94 12.59 -6.81
CA GLU A 163 19.78 13.25 -7.82
C GLU A 163 19.03 13.48 -9.14
N GLU A 164 18.12 12.60 -9.54
CA GLU A 164 17.38 12.68 -10.81
C GLU A 164 16.17 13.64 -10.75
N ILE A 165 15.63 13.90 -9.55
CA ILE A 165 14.46 14.78 -9.35
C ILE A 165 14.82 16.20 -8.88
N ALA A 166 16.10 16.45 -8.56
CA ALA A 166 16.61 17.76 -8.14
C ALA A 166 17.02 18.63 -9.33
#